data_AF-A0A9Q0I4E7-F1
#
_entry.id   AF-A0A9Q0I4E7-F1
#
_cell.length_a   1.000
_cell.length_b   1.000
_cell.length_c   1.000
_cell.angle_alpha   90.00
_cell.angle_beta   90.00
_cell.angle_gamma   90.00
#
_symmetry.space_group_name_H-M   'P 1'
#
loop_
_entity.id
_entity.type
_entity.pdbx_description
1 polymer ?
#
loop_
_entity_poly.entity_id
_entity_poly.type
_entity_poly.pdbx_seq_one_letter_code
_entity_poly.pdbx_strand_id
1 'polypeptide(L)'
;MSPGLHFVTAFPENIAHYHPSYGSNKIEVTSLQDNAGIIVSTFKGNITATMMKGEVKIFPVPGELELQRNTISSNILQIRSDKPIIARTFNRKDQSIQTSLLKASDKFGKLYKIPPMPSKIAEQSLSPSEVPEAAPFTVIVINNGAENNVKWKGDTVVMQEVSLQPFNLAQFWMSKDVTYEVEATEPVSVLFGHPCATVFNCTCGMLVTPLDPVSWTKLNFFIPPDFMTNNEDEASLLIADQGSPLPYDPNHPTVKSVGSVVFHRPGLLLNIIPEEDFSTGFLINNDPSLEPLSAYAVVVVDKNQRDLVHHGSETLSGSDWNDINTTNYVSKTVPLIENENVFWHPKAMMAVYHMGSIGTMMYGNPAPIISKDTSLGGSVLTPEVVNMGDVAMGWRESIQFCKDLGLDLASMDGTDMRFLAPKLHAMNKSLKQVWIGFRRSSLTGEWYRLSKTKIENTHWGEGEPGEPEEGQCAMMSLDPDKDFGWSDESCCTAAVPLCYKDPILLK
;
A
#
# COMPACT_ATOMS: atom_id res chain seq x y z
N MET A 1 2.07 -7.50 5.04
CA MET A 1 3.11 -6.44 4.95
C MET A 1 2.73 -5.24 5.79
N SER A 2 3.30 -5.05 6.99
CA SER A 2 2.81 -4.03 7.93
C SER A 2 3.94 -3.25 8.62
N PRO A 3 3.61 -2.14 9.30
CA PRO A 3 4.56 -1.31 10.02
C PRO A 3 5.35 -2.09 11.08
N GLY A 4 6.47 -1.54 11.51
CA GLY A 4 7.28 -2.16 12.56
C GLY A 4 8.31 -1.21 13.15
N LEU A 5 9.15 -1.76 14.03
CA LEU A 5 10.14 -0.99 14.80
C LEU A 5 11.58 -1.24 14.35
N HIS A 6 11.83 -2.40 13.73
CA HIS A 6 13.16 -2.84 13.32
C HIS A 6 13.11 -3.35 11.89
N PHE A 7 14.06 -2.90 11.08
CA PHE A 7 14.21 -3.33 9.70
C PHE A 7 15.69 -3.54 9.41
N VAL A 8 15.99 -4.55 8.60
CA VAL A 8 17.31 -4.78 8.05
C VAL A 8 17.17 -5.02 6.55
N THR A 9 18.08 -4.46 5.77
CA THR A 9 18.08 -4.63 4.31
C THR A 9 19.49 -4.55 3.75
N ALA A 10 19.62 -4.94 2.48
CA ALA A 10 20.83 -4.83 1.70
C ALA A 10 20.50 -4.31 0.30
N PHE A 11 21.51 -3.82 -0.40
CA PHE A 11 21.37 -3.25 -1.74
C PHE A 11 22.06 -4.18 -2.73
N PRO A 12 21.32 -5.00 -3.50
CA PRO A 12 21.91 -5.94 -4.44
C PRO A 12 22.76 -5.24 -5.51
N GLU A 13 23.69 -5.98 -6.11
CA GLU A 13 24.50 -5.51 -7.23
C GLU A 13 23.59 -4.98 -8.36
N ASN A 14 23.86 -3.76 -8.84
CA ASN A 14 23.15 -3.17 -9.96
C ASN A 14 24.13 -2.85 -11.10
N ILE A 15 24.11 -3.66 -12.17
CA ILE A 15 25.09 -3.61 -13.26
C ILE A 15 24.56 -2.77 -14.44
N ALA A 16 23.65 -1.84 -14.17
CA ALA A 16 22.98 -1.05 -15.21
C ALA A 16 23.88 -0.30 -16.17
N HIS A 17 25.07 0.08 -15.71
CA HIS A 17 25.99 0.93 -16.46
C HIS A 17 27.43 0.43 -16.33
N TYR A 18 28.08 0.20 -17.47
CA TYR A 18 29.45 -0.34 -17.56
C TYR A 18 30.54 0.60 -17.01
N HIS A 19 30.25 1.90 -16.88
CA HIS A 19 31.14 2.81 -16.16
C HIS A 19 30.82 2.83 -14.67
N PRO A 20 31.83 2.82 -13.79
CA PRO A 20 31.66 2.81 -12.34
C PRO A 20 31.13 4.18 -11.87
N SER A 21 29.81 4.37 -11.97
CA SER A 21 29.08 5.37 -11.20
C SER A 21 28.47 4.70 -9.98
N TYR A 22 28.47 5.40 -8.84
CA TYR A 22 27.73 4.94 -7.67
C TYR A 22 26.23 5.08 -7.94
N GLY A 23 25.45 4.08 -7.53
CA GLY A 23 23.99 4.17 -7.53
C GLY A 23 23.48 5.29 -6.60
N SER A 24 22.30 5.83 -6.91
CA SER A 24 21.58 6.81 -6.11
C SER A 24 20.57 6.12 -5.18
N ASN A 25 21.06 5.12 -4.45
CA ASN A 25 20.26 4.32 -3.54
C ASN A 25 19.75 5.16 -2.36
N LYS A 26 18.52 4.89 -1.92
CA LYS A 26 17.91 5.60 -0.79
C LYS A 26 16.93 4.71 -0.03
N ILE A 27 16.73 5.07 1.23
CA ILE A 27 15.63 4.57 2.07
C ILE A 27 14.63 5.70 2.24
N GLU A 28 13.35 5.39 2.03
CA GLU A 28 12.23 6.22 2.42
C GLU A 28 11.62 5.65 3.69
N VAL A 29 11.46 6.48 4.72
CA VAL A 29 10.80 6.11 5.97
C VAL A 29 9.59 7.00 6.17
N THR A 30 8.47 6.41 6.57
CA THR A 30 7.25 7.13 6.95
C THR A 30 6.90 6.83 8.39
N SER A 31 6.67 7.87 9.19
CA SER A 31 6.26 7.72 10.59
C SER A 31 4.74 7.59 10.73
N LEU A 32 4.29 6.68 11.59
CA LEU A 32 2.86 6.50 11.90
C LEU A 32 2.43 7.10 13.23
N GLN A 33 3.35 7.73 13.96
CA GLN A 33 3.09 8.39 15.23
C GLN A 33 3.96 9.64 15.42
N ASP A 34 3.48 10.58 16.23
CA ASP A 34 4.22 11.80 16.52
C ASP A 34 5.47 11.53 17.36
N ASN A 35 6.53 12.30 17.11
CA ASN A 35 7.80 12.21 17.83
C ASN A 35 8.41 10.79 17.80
N ALA A 36 8.44 10.15 16.62
CA ALA A 36 9.13 8.88 16.42
C ALA A 36 10.63 9.11 16.28
N GLY A 37 11.42 8.50 17.15
CA GLY A 37 12.88 8.52 17.11
C GLY A 37 13.42 7.40 16.23
N ILE A 38 14.04 7.76 15.11
CA ILE A 38 14.55 6.83 14.09
C ILE A 38 16.08 6.89 14.06
N ILE A 39 16.69 5.71 13.94
CA ILE A 39 18.14 5.52 13.80
C ILE A 39 18.37 4.64 12.57
N VAL A 40 19.02 5.20 11.55
CA VAL A 40 19.52 4.48 10.38
C VAL A 40 21.01 4.22 10.58
N SER A 41 21.42 2.96 10.67
CA SER A 41 22.79 2.55 10.98
C SER A 41 23.42 1.84 9.79
N THR A 42 24.66 2.22 9.47
CA THR A 42 25.50 1.62 8.41
C THR A 42 26.94 1.51 8.90
N PHE A 43 27.84 0.90 8.12
CA PHE A 43 29.26 0.88 8.45
C PHE A 43 29.90 2.29 8.51
N LYS A 44 29.28 3.31 7.87
CA LYS A 44 29.74 4.72 7.95
C LYS A 44 29.31 5.44 9.23
N GLY A 45 28.46 4.80 10.04
CA GLY A 45 27.89 5.38 11.26
C GLY A 45 26.37 5.47 11.22
N ASN A 46 25.84 6.22 12.19
CA ASN A 46 24.41 6.31 12.44
C ASN A 46 23.87 7.70 12.08
N ILE A 47 22.73 7.72 11.42
CA ILE A 47 21.94 8.93 11.15
C ILE A 47 20.68 8.84 12.00
N THR A 48 20.40 9.88 12.78
CA THR A 48 19.21 9.94 13.64
C THR A 48 18.22 10.98 13.14
N ALA A 49 16.93 10.73 13.33
CA ALA A 49 15.87 11.68 13.05
C ALA A 49 14.76 11.56 14.10
N THR A 50 14.05 12.66 14.36
CA THR A 50 12.76 12.65 15.06
C THR A 50 11.71 13.07 14.05
N MET A 51 10.65 12.28 13.91
CA MET A 51 9.64 12.47 12.87
C MET A 51 8.24 12.58 13.46
N MET A 52 7.42 13.44 12.86
CA MET A 52 6.00 13.60 13.20
C MET A 52 5.14 12.55 12.49
N LYS A 53 3.91 12.34 12.93
CA LYS A 53 2.98 11.40 12.28
C LYS A 53 2.73 11.84 10.83
N GLY A 54 2.82 10.92 9.89
CA GLY A 54 2.70 11.20 8.45
C GLY A 54 3.99 11.66 7.79
N GLU A 55 4.96 12.18 8.55
CA GLU A 55 6.20 12.69 7.96
C GLU A 55 6.95 11.58 7.21
N VAL A 56 7.39 11.93 5.99
CA VAL A 56 8.22 11.09 5.12
C VAL A 56 9.62 11.65 5.07
N LYS A 57 10.63 10.80 5.28
CA LYS A 57 12.03 11.21 5.25
C LYS A 57 12.85 10.27 4.39
N ILE A 58 13.68 10.87 3.53
CA ILE A 58 14.59 10.16 2.65
C ILE A 58 15.99 10.15 3.28
N PHE A 59 16.57 8.95 3.40
CA PHE A 59 17.94 8.74 3.85
C PHE A 59 18.78 8.24 2.68
N PRO A 60 19.81 8.99 2.24
CA PRO A 60 20.71 8.53 1.19
C PRO A 60 21.53 7.33 1.67
N VAL A 61 21.76 6.39 0.77
CA VAL A 61 22.50 5.16 1.07
C VAL A 61 23.89 5.28 0.44
N PRO A 62 24.98 5.09 1.22
CA PRO A 62 26.33 5.07 0.68
C PRO A 62 26.48 4.02 -0.44
N GLY A 63 27.07 4.42 -1.57
CA GLY A 63 27.24 3.53 -2.73
C GLY A 63 28.08 2.28 -2.43
N GLU A 64 28.92 2.31 -1.40
CA GLU A 64 29.73 1.16 -0.98
C GLU A 64 28.93 0.08 -0.21
N LEU A 65 27.65 0.35 0.13
CA LEU A 65 26.73 -0.68 0.61
C LEU A 65 26.17 -1.56 -0.52
N GLU A 66 26.34 -1.17 -1.79
CA GLU A 66 26.00 -2.02 -2.92
C GLU A 66 26.79 -3.33 -2.83
N LEU A 67 26.07 -4.44 -2.88
CA LEU A 67 26.65 -5.77 -2.81
C LEU A 67 27.44 -6.06 -4.08
N GLN A 68 28.51 -6.81 -3.89
CA GLN A 68 29.29 -7.42 -4.96
C GLN A 68 29.09 -8.93 -4.90
N ARG A 69 29.69 -9.67 -5.84
CA ARG A 69 29.61 -11.14 -5.92
C ARG A 69 30.42 -11.88 -4.85
N ASN A 70 30.21 -11.52 -3.59
CA ASN A 70 30.77 -12.18 -2.42
C ASN A 70 29.72 -13.08 -1.77
N THR A 71 30.09 -14.30 -1.40
CA THR A 71 29.16 -15.25 -0.75
C THR A 71 28.71 -14.79 0.63
N ILE A 72 29.53 -14.02 1.35
CA ILE A 72 29.19 -13.44 2.65
C ILE A 72 29.54 -11.95 2.62
N SER A 73 28.70 -11.13 3.24
CA SER A 73 28.95 -9.69 3.39
C SER A 73 28.46 -9.17 4.74
N SER A 74 29.02 -8.04 5.17
CA SER A 74 28.54 -7.22 6.29
C SER A 74 27.88 -5.92 5.83
N ASN A 75 27.71 -5.73 4.51
CA ASN A 75 27.05 -4.57 3.92
C ASN A 75 25.53 -4.66 4.11
N ILE A 76 25.10 -4.35 5.34
CA ILE A 76 23.69 -4.29 5.74
C ILE A 76 23.39 -2.88 6.23
N LEU A 77 22.16 -2.42 5.96
CA LEU A 77 21.58 -1.23 6.54
C LEU A 77 20.54 -1.64 7.58
N GLN A 78 20.61 -1.04 8.76
CA GLN A 78 19.66 -1.26 9.84
C GLN A 78 18.82 0.00 10.08
N ILE A 79 17.53 -0.17 10.31
CA ILE A 79 16.62 0.91 10.71
C ILE A 79 15.99 0.50 12.04
N ARG A 80 16.12 1.36 13.05
CA ARG A 80 15.49 1.19 14.36
C ARG A 80 14.61 2.39 14.64
N SER A 81 13.43 2.14 15.17
CA SER A 81 12.50 3.17 15.63
C SER A 81 11.93 2.80 16.98
N ASP A 82 11.66 3.79 17.82
CA ASP A 82 10.93 3.62 19.09
C ASP A 82 9.41 3.53 18.88
N LYS A 83 8.91 3.91 17.70
CA LYS A 83 7.50 3.88 17.30
C LYS A 83 7.30 3.24 15.92
N PRO A 84 6.10 2.73 15.62
CA PRO A 84 5.84 2.08 14.33
C PRO A 84 6.12 3.02 13.14
N ILE A 85 6.91 2.51 12.20
CA ILE A 85 7.23 3.16 10.93
C ILE A 85 7.00 2.20 9.76
N ILE A 86 6.95 2.77 8.56
CA ILE A 86 7.05 2.07 7.28
C ILE A 86 8.40 2.42 6.67
N ALA A 87 9.05 1.47 6.00
CA ALA A 87 10.30 1.71 5.30
C ALA A 87 10.29 1.07 3.91
N ARG A 88 10.81 1.79 2.91
CA ARG A 88 10.91 1.38 1.51
C ARG A 88 12.31 1.66 0.99
N THR A 89 12.87 0.75 0.21
CA THR A 89 14.14 0.96 -0.50
C THR A 89 13.89 1.40 -1.93
N PHE A 90 14.77 2.27 -2.42
CA PHE A 90 14.96 2.55 -3.84
C PHE A 90 16.38 2.14 -4.20
N ASN A 91 16.49 1.16 -5.10
CA ASN A 91 17.74 0.78 -5.74
C ASN A 91 17.75 1.47 -7.10
N ARG A 92 18.62 2.46 -7.30
CA ARG A 92 18.65 3.22 -8.55
C ARG A 92 20.08 3.38 -9.06
N LYS A 93 20.27 3.10 -10.34
CA LYS A 93 21.49 3.42 -11.08
C LYS A 93 21.08 3.85 -12.48
N ASP A 94 21.17 5.15 -12.73
CA ASP A 94 20.64 5.79 -13.94
C ASP A 94 19.14 5.50 -14.16
N GLN A 95 18.77 4.76 -15.22
CA GLN A 95 17.40 4.35 -15.53
C GLN A 95 17.00 3.00 -14.90
N SER A 96 17.96 2.22 -14.41
CA SER A 96 17.68 0.98 -13.68
C SER A 96 17.19 1.31 -12.29
N ILE A 97 15.92 1.08 -12.04
CA ILE A 97 15.28 1.35 -10.75
C ILE A 97 14.47 0.13 -10.30
N GLN A 98 14.59 -0.22 -9.02
CA GLN A 98 13.67 -1.12 -8.36
C GLN A 98 13.33 -0.60 -6.98
N THR A 99 12.06 -0.74 -6.61
CA THR A 99 11.58 -0.33 -5.30
C THR A 99 11.06 -1.53 -4.53
N SER A 100 11.28 -1.55 -3.22
CA SER A 100 10.85 -2.66 -2.38
C SER A 100 10.36 -2.16 -1.04
N LEU A 101 9.18 -2.63 -0.64
CA LEU A 101 8.66 -2.41 0.70
C LEU A 101 9.39 -3.32 1.68
N LEU A 102 10.03 -2.74 2.70
CA LEU A 102 10.75 -3.52 3.69
C LEU A 102 9.78 -4.19 4.67
N LYS A 103 10.08 -5.44 4.98
CA LYS A 103 9.39 -6.18 6.04
C LYS A 103 10.09 -5.89 7.36
N ALA A 104 9.29 -5.62 8.38
CA ALA A 104 9.81 -5.49 9.73
C ALA A 104 10.37 -6.83 10.22
N SER A 105 11.41 -6.78 11.04
CA SER A 105 12.17 -7.98 11.47
C SER A 105 11.37 -8.97 12.30
N ASP A 106 10.26 -8.53 12.91
CA ASP A 106 9.29 -9.38 13.62
C ASP A 106 8.45 -10.27 12.67
N LYS A 107 8.46 -9.97 11.36
CA LYS A 107 7.77 -10.71 10.31
C LYS A 107 8.67 -11.66 9.53
N PHE A 108 9.94 -11.76 9.91
CA PHE A 108 10.87 -12.68 9.28
C PHE A 108 10.52 -14.11 9.66
N GLY A 109 10.90 -15.07 8.80
CA GLY A 109 10.69 -16.49 9.04
C GLY A 109 12.00 -17.26 9.04
N LYS A 110 11.88 -18.54 9.37
CA LYS A 110 13.00 -19.50 9.38
C LYS A 110 13.03 -20.38 8.13
N LEU A 111 11.96 -20.37 7.33
CA LEU A 111 11.80 -21.23 6.16
C LEU A 111 11.27 -20.40 5.00
N TYR A 112 11.96 -20.44 3.86
CA TYR A 112 11.58 -19.79 2.62
C TYR A 112 11.71 -20.76 1.46
N LYS A 113 10.64 -20.91 0.68
CA LYS A 113 10.73 -21.55 -0.63
C LYS A 113 11.05 -20.49 -1.67
N ILE A 114 12.02 -20.78 -2.54
CA ILE A 114 12.50 -19.82 -3.54
C ILE A 114 11.75 -20.05 -4.84
N PRO A 115 11.11 -19.02 -5.42
CA PRO A 115 10.45 -19.13 -6.71
C PRO A 115 11.40 -19.59 -7.83
N PRO A 116 10.87 -20.28 -8.87
CA PRO A 116 11.66 -20.67 -10.02
C PRO A 116 12.13 -19.43 -10.80
N MET A 117 13.21 -19.59 -11.56
CA MET A 117 13.72 -18.54 -12.44
C MET A 117 12.77 -18.31 -13.63
N PRO A 118 12.55 -17.07 -14.10
CA PRO A 118 11.77 -16.81 -15.31
C PRO A 118 12.28 -17.57 -16.54
N SER A 119 11.36 -18.09 -17.36
CA SER A 119 11.69 -18.87 -18.57
C SER A 119 12.29 -18.00 -19.69
N LYS A 120 11.92 -16.72 -19.74
CA LYS A 120 12.40 -15.72 -20.71
C LYS A 120 13.16 -14.62 -19.97
N ILE A 121 14.46 -14.82 -19.76
CA ILE A 121 15.40 -13.73 -19.52
C ILE A 121 16.00 -13.47 -20.90
N ALA A 122 15.96 -12.22 -21.38
CA ALA A 122 16.32 -11.84 -22.75
C ALA A 122 17.45 -12.72 -23.31
N GLU A 123 17.13 -13.50 -24.36
CA GLU A 123 18.02 -14.52 -24.94
C GLU A 123 19.44 -13.98 -25.12
N GLN A 124 20.39 -14.47 -24.33
CA GLN A 124 21.80 -14.35 -24.67
C GLN A 124 22.44 -15.73 -24.63
N SER A 125 22.63 -16.27 -25.83
CA SER A 125 23.45 -17.43 -26.14
C SER A 125 24.94 -17.08 -25.97
N LEU A 126 25.42 -16.88 -24.74
CA LEU A 126 26.85 -16.72 -24.47
C LEU A 126 27.25 -17.49 -23.21
N SER A 127 28.49 -18.02 -23.23
CA SER A 127 29.02 -18.88 -22.18
C SER A 127 28.98 -18.20 -20.80
N PRO A 128 28.45 -18.86 -19.76
CA PRO A 128 28.03 -18.23 -18.50
C PRO A 128 29.15 -17.77 -17.55
N SER A 129 30.43 -17.99 -17.88
CA SER A 129 31.51 -17.85 -16.90
C SER A 129 32.18 -16.47 -16.85
N GLU A 130 31.97 -15.58 -17.84
CA GLU A 130 32.77 -14.34 -17.95
C GLU A 130 31.96 -13.07 -18.25
N VAL A 131 30.64 -13.17 -18.37
CA VAL A 131 29.78 -12.02 -18.71
C VAL A 131 28.81 -11.73 -17.56
N PRO A 132 28.86 -10.52 -16.95
CA PRO A 132 27.96 -10.15 -15.86
C PRO A 132 26.47 -10.22 -16.22
N GLU A 133 26.12 -10.04 -17.50
CA GLU A 133 24.75 -10.16 -18.03
C GLU A 133 24.21 -11.61 -18.04
N ALA A 134 25.09 -12.61 -17.95
CA ALA A 134 24.71 -14.03 -17.82
C ALA A 134 24.62 -14.49 -16.35
N ALA A 135 24.61 -13.55 -15.39
CA ALA A 135 24.45 -13.88 -13.98
C ALA A 135 23.17 -14.71 -13.79
N PRO A 136 23.18 -15.77 -12.98
CA PRO A 136 21.91 -16.35 -12.56
C PRO A 136 21.19 -15.45 -11.56
N PHE A 137 19.89 -15.71 -11.37
CA PHE A 137 19.15 -15.13 -10.25
C PHE A 137 19.88 -15.39 -8.94
N THR A 138 19.95 -14.36 -8.11
CA THR A 138 20.64 -14.35 -6.83
C THR A 138 19.61 -14.36 -5.71
N VAL A 139 19.89 -15.17 -4.70
CA VAL A 139 19.15 -15.18 -3.43
C VAL A 139 20.07 -14.60 -2.37
N ILE A 140 19.56 -13.60 -1.64
CA ILE A 140 20.30 -12.89 -0.61
C ILE A 140 19.57 -13.13 0.71
N VAL A 141 20.23 -13.83 1.63
CA VAL A 141 19.71 -14.15 2.97
C VAL A 141 20.32 -13.19 3.97
N ILE A 142 19.51 -12.30 4.52
CA ILE A 142 19.91 -11.22 5.41
C ILE A 142 19.63 -11.64 6.85
N ASN A 143 20.70 -11.78 7.64
CA ASN A 143 20.60 -12.12 9.04
C ASN A 143 20.25 -10.89 9.89
N ASN A 144 19.56 -11.12 11.00
CA ASN A 144 19.24 -10.10 11.98
C ASN A 144 20.26 -10.14 13.15
N GLY A 145 19.83 -9.84 14.38
CA GLY A 145 20.71 -9.62 15.52
C GLY A 145 21.26 -10.86 16.25
N ALA A 146 20.99 -12.08 15.79
CA ALA A 146 21.47 -13.32 16.42
C ALA A 146 22.47 -14.05 15.51
N GLU A 147 23.37 -14.85 16.08
CA GLU A 147 24.11 -15.84 15.29
C GLU A 147 23.14 -16.81 14.64
N ASN A 148 23.40 -17.18 13.39
CA ASN A 148 22.45 -17.95 12.61
C ASN A 148 23.16 -18.93 11.70
N ASN A 149 22.66 -20.15 11.64
CA ASN A 149 23.08 -21.13 10.66
C ASN A 149 22.01 -21.23 9.57
N VAL A 150 22.41 -20.90 8.34
CA VAL A 150 21.55 -20.88 7.17
C VAL A 150 21.95 -22.01 6.23
N LYS A 151 20.96 -22.78 5.81
CA LYS A 151 21.07 -23.88 4.87
C LYS A 151 20.26 -23.56 3.63
N TRP A 152 20.77 -23.95 2.46
CA TRP A 152 19.95 -24.01 1.27
C TRP A 152 20.21 -25.29 0.50
N LYS A 153 19.12 -25.80 -0.07
CA LYS A 153 19.09 -27.05 -0.83
C LYS A 153 18.84 -26.75 -2.30
N GLY A 154 19.76 -27.13 -3.18
CA GLY A 154 19.46 -27.37 -4.58
C GLY A 154 19.21 -28.87 -4.81
N ASP A 155 18.53 -29.24 -5.90
CA ASP A 155 18.32 -30.64 -6.34
C ASP A 155 19.61 -31.46 -6.50
N THR A 156 20.78 -30.81 -6.58
CA THR A 156 22.08 -31.45 -6.37
C THR A 156 22.34 -31.61 -4.86
N VAL A 157 22.36 -32.86 -4.40
CA VAL A 157 22.35 -33.36 -3.00
C VAL A 157 23.35 -32.73 -2.00
N VAL A 158 24.22 -31.80 -2.41
CA VAL A 158 25.11 -31.07 -1.49
C VAL A 158 24.36 -29.87 -0.88
N MET A 159 23.79 -30.10 0.32
CA MET A 159 23.33 -29.03 1.19
C MET A 159 24.48 -28.05 1.44
N GLN A 160 24.28 -26.78 1.10
CA GLN A 160 25.21 -25.73 1.48
C GLN A 160 24.76 -25.13 2.81
N GLU A 161 25.71 -24.97 3.73
CA GLU A 161 25.49 -24.50 5.08
C GLU A 161 26.48 -23.37 5.37
N VAL A 162 25.96 -22.24 5.85
CA VAL A 162 26.76 -21.06 6.18
C VAL A 162 26.37 -20.56 7.56
N SER A 163 27.38 -20.36 8.40
CA SER A 163 27.23 -19.68 9.68
C SER A 163 27.37 -18.17 9.50
N LEU A 164 26.33 -17.44 9.86
CA LEU A 164 26.24 -15.99 9.81
C LEU A 164 26.35 -15.40 11.21
N GLN A 165 27.24 -14.42 11.34
CA GLN A 165 27.31 -13.56 12.51
C GLN A 165 26.11 -12.59 12.53
N PRO A 166 25.80 -11.96 13.67
CA PRO A 166 24.76 -10.93 13.75
C PRO A 166 24.98 -9.84 12.71
N PHE A 167 23.93 -9.48 11.98
CA PHE A 167 23.95 -8.48 10.92
C PHE A 167 24.99 -8.75 9.80
N ASN A 168 25.14 -10.02 9.44
CA ASN A 168 25.75 -10.44 8.18
C ASN A 168 24.70 -10.98 7.20
N LEU A 169 25.09 -11.14 5.93
CA LEU A 169 24.26 -11.79 4.92
C LEU A 169 25.04 -12.84 4.15
N ALA A 170 24.31 -13.79 3.57
CA ALA A 170 24.81 -14.74 2.59
C ALA A 170 24.17 -14.48 1.22
N GLN A 171 24.93 -14.76 0.16
CA GLN A 171 24.46 -14.74 -1.22
C GLN A 171 24.74 -16.08 -1.88
N PHE A 172 23.76 -16.60 -2.62
CA PHE A 172 23.95 -17.73 -3.51
C PHE A 172 23.25 -17.51 -4.85
N TRP A 173 23.73 -18.24 -5.85
CA TRP A 173 23.36 -18.09 -7.25
C TRP A 173 22.61 -19.33 -7.71
N MET A 174 21.42 -19.12 -8.27
CA MET A 174 20.55 -20.21 -8.68
C MET A 174 21.04 -20.87 -9.96
N SER A 175 20.69 -22.13 -10.14
CA SER A 175 20.91 -22.87 -11.39
C SER A 175 19.56 -23.12 -12.06
N LYS A 176 19.54 -23.21 -13.39
CA LYS A 176 18.34 -23.58 -14.15
C LYS A 176 17.84 -24.95 -13.72
N ASP A 177 16.52 -25.12 -13.73
CA ASP A 177 15.83 -26.38 -13.44
C ASP A 177 16.12 -26.99 -12.06
N VAL A 178 16.57 -26.15 -11.11
CA VAL A 178 16.82 -26.53 -9.73
C VAL A 178 15.88 -25.78 -8.80
N THR A 179 15.19 -26.53 -7.93
CA THR A 179 14.38 -25.96 -6.86
C THR A 179 15.23 -25.59 -5.65
N TYR A 180 14.93 -24.45 -5.03
CA TYR A 180 15.67 -23.96 -3.87
C TYR A 180 14.76 -23.72 -2.66
N GLU A 181 15.27 -24.06 -1.49
CA GLU A 181 14.67 -23.75 -0.20
C GLU A 181 15.75 -23.22 0.74
N VAL A 182 15.41 -22.24 1.56
CA VAL A 182 16.27 -21.66 2.59
C VAL A 182 15.71 -22.00 3.96
N GLU A 183 16.51 -22.67 4.78
CA GLU A 183 16.24 -22.98 6.17
C GLU A 183 17.24 -22.23 7.06
N ALA A 184 16.76 -21.60 8.14
CA ALA A 184 17.60 -20.87 9.07
C ALA A 184 17.28 -21.25 10.52
N THR A 185 18.28 -21.25 11.38
CA THR A 185 18.08 -21.48 12.82
C THR A 185 17.37 -20.31 13.50
N GLU A 186 17.56 -19.08 13.01
CA GLU A 186 16.92 -17.85 13.48
C GLU A 186 16.23 -17.10 12.32
N PRO A 187 15.22 -16.24 12.58
CA PRO A 187 14.49 -15.57 11.51
C PRO A 187 15.39 -14.68 10.63
N VAL A 188 15.23 -14.80 9.31
CA VAL A 188 15.99 -14.06 8.28
C VAL A 188 15.06 -13.34 7.31
N SER A 189 15.58 -12.35 6.58
CA SER A 189 14.91 -11.81 5.39
C SER A 189 15.55 -12.38 4.13
N VAL A 190 14.76 -12.62 3.09
CA VAL A 190 15.25 -13.16 1.82
C VAL A 190 14.89 -12.22 0.68
N LEU A 191 15.88 -11.78 -0.08
CA LEU A 191 15.69 -11.09 -1.36
C LEU A 191 15.95 -12.07 -2.51
N PHE A 192 15.14 -11.95 -3.55
CA PHE A 192 15.25 -12.72 -4.79
C PHE A 192 15.31 -11.74 -5.96
N GLY A 193 16.31 -11.89 -6.83
CA GLY A 193 16.50 -10.92 -7.89
C GLY A 193 17.61 -11.28 -8.87
N HIS A 194 17.89 -10.35 -9.75
CA HIS A 194 18.87 -10.48 -10.81
C HIS A 194 19.53 -9.12 -11.06
N PRO A 195 20.87 -9.04 -11.07
CA PRO A 195 21.58 -7.76 -11.15
C PRO A 195 21.42 -7.04 -12.51
N CYS A 196 21.04 -7.78 -13.54
CA CYS A 196 20.92 -7.30 -14.92
C CYS A 196 19.97 -8.18 -15.79
N ALA A 197 18.65 -8.10 -15.59
CA ALA A 197 17.68 -9.02 -16.23
C ALA A 197 17.08 -8.52 -17.55
N THR A 198 17.04 -7.20 -17.75
CA THR A 198 16.49 -6.59 -18.97
C THR A 198 17.53 -5.74 -19.65
N VAL A 199 17.80 -6.01 -20.92
CA VAL A 199 18.76 -5.25 -21.72
C VAL A 199 18.02 -4.34 -22.70
N PHE A 200 18.29 -3.05 -22.64
CA PHE A 200 17.78 -2.07 -23.59
C PHE A 200 18.85 -1.03 -23.91
N ASN A 201 19.19 -0.82 -25.20
CA ASN A 201 20.22 0.15 -25.61
C ASN A 201 21.56 0.06 -24.83
N CYS A 202 22.06 -1.17 -24.61
CA CYS A 202 23.29 -1.42 -23.82
C CYS A 202 23.21 -0.96 -22.35
N THR A 203 22.02 -0.67 -21.84
CA THR A 203 21.75 -0.48 -20.40
C THR A 203 21.06 -1.72 -19.86
N CYS A 204 21.22 -1.94 -18.56
CA CYS A 204 20.62 -3.09 -17.90
C CYS A 204 19.69 -2.73 -16.74
N GLY A 205 18.50 -3.33 -16.72
CA GLY A 205 17.56 -3.23 -15.60
C GLY A 205 17.79 -4.35 -14.61
N MET A 206 18.02 -4.00 -13.34
CA MET A 206 18.00 -4.98 -12.26
C MET A 206 16.56 -5.39 -11.94
N LEU A 207 16.39 -6.58 -11.37
CA LEU A 207 15.15 -7.02 -10.75
C LEU A 207 15.44 -7.41 -9.31
N VAL A 208 14.59 -7.02 -8.37
CA VAL A 208 14.68 -7.50 -6.99
C VAL A 208 13.30 -7.42 -6.33
N THR A 209 12.97 -8.45 -5.57
CA THR A 209 11.78 -8.47 -4.74
C THR A 209 12.06 -9.22 -3.43
N PRO A 210 11.49 -8.80 -2.30
CA PRO A 210 11.60 -9.54 -1.04
C PRO A 210 10.60 -10.70 -1.04
N LEU A 211 11.01 -11.85 -0.50
CA LEU A 211 10.16 -13.02 -0.37
C LEU A 211 9.47 -13.07 1.00
N ASP A 212 8.31 -13.70 1.05
CA ASP A 212 7.56 -14.09 2.25
C ASP A 212 7.98 -15.49 2.73
N PRO A 213 8.07 -15.69 4.06
CA PRO A 213 8.33 -17.00 4.62
C PRO A 213 7.17 -17.96 4.35
N VAL A 214 7.44 -19.26 4.45
CA VAL A 214 6.44 -20.29 4.23
C VAL A 214 5.31 -20.19 5.27
N SER A 215 4.08 -20.14 4.78
CA SER A 215 2.85 -20.20 5.58
C SER A 215 2.46 -21.64 5.92
N TRP A 216 1.67 -21.81 7.00
CA TRP A 216 1.19 -23.13 7.41
C TRP A 216 0.11 -23.69 6.50
N THR A 217 -0.65 -22.82 5.83
CA THR A 217 -1.72 -23.14 4.89
C THR A 217 -1.42 -22.55 3.53
N LYS A 218 -2.03 -23.11 2.47
CA LYS A 218 -1.99 -22.47 1.14
C LYS A 218 -2.85 -21.22 1.14
N LEU A 219 -2.25 -20.08 0.81
CA LEU A 219 -2.89 -18.79 0.69
C LEU A 219 -3.43 -18.60 -0.74
N ASN A 220 -4.51 -17.84 -0.89
CA ASN A 220 -5.02 -17.44 -2.20
C ASN A 220 -4.31 -16.18 -2.69
N PHE A 221 -3.99 -16.15 -3.97
CA PHE A 221 -3.40 -14.99 -4.64
C PHE A 221 -4.23 -14.65 -5.88
N PHE A 222 -4.55 -13.37 -6.03
CA PHE A 222 -5.30 -12.84 -7.16
C PHE A 222 -4.36 -11.99 -8.03
N ILE A 223 -4.41 -12.18 -9.35
CA ILE A 223 -3.54 -11.50 -10.30
C ILE A 223 -4.38 -10.51 -11.12
N PRO A 224 -4.32 -9.21 -10.81
CA PRO A 224 -5.00 -8.18 -11.58
C PRO A 224 -4.64 -8.18 -13.07
N PRO A 225 -5.62 -8.11 -13.99
CA PRO A 225 -5.35 -7.88 -15.40
C PRO A 225 -4.68 -6.51 -15.65
N ASP A 226 -4.83 -5.54 -14.74
CA ASP A 226 -4.18 -4.23 -14.78
C ASP A 226 -2.64 -4.29 -14.82
N PHE A 227 -2.02 -5.42 -14.45
CA PHE A 227 -0.58 -5.63 -14.61
C PHE A 227 -0.15 -5.83 -16.08
N MET A 228 -1.11 -6.17 -16.93
CA MET A 228 -0.96 -6.66 -18.28
C MET A 228 -1.26 -5.57 -19.32
N THR A 229 -0.48 -4.50 -19.35
CA THR A 229 -0.56 -3.48 -20.42
C THR A 229 0.00 -4.04 -21.74
N ASN A 230 -0.84 -4.78 -22.49
CA ASN A 230 -0.59 -5.31 -23.85
C ASN A 230 0.55 -6.33 -24.05
N ASN A 231 1.08 -6.96 -22.99
CA ASN A 231 2.19 -7.93 -23.06
C ASN A 231 1.86 -9.27 -22.37
N GLU A 232 0.69 -9.86 -22.66
CA GLU A 232 0.25 -11.12 -22.02
C GLU A 232 1.20 -12.30 -22.23
N ASP A 233 1.74 -12.44 -23.44
CA ASP A 233 2.61 -13.55 -23.83
C ASP A 233 4.01 -13.52 -23.16
N GLU A 234 4.34 -12.44 -22.45
CA GLU A 234 5.62 -12.25 -21.77
C GLU A 234 5.52 -12.36 -20.25
N ALA A 235 4.30 -12.46 -19.68
CA ALA A 235 4.12 -12.57 -18.25
C ALA A 235 4.08 -14.02 -17.75
N SER A 236 4.64 -14.20 -16.57
CA SER A 236 4.62 -15.47 -15.85
C SER A 236 4.50 -15.26 -14.34
N LEU A 237 4.00 -16.28 -13.67
CA LEU A 237 3.96 -16.41 -12.23
C LEU A 237 5.08 -17.34 -11.78
N LEU A 238 5.94 -16.85 -10.91
CA LEU A 238 6.99 -17.61 -10.24
C LEU A 238 6.45 -17.98 -8.86
N ILE A 239 6.04 -19.24 -8.71
CA ILE A 239 5.35 -19.72 -7.52
C ILE A 239 6.35 -20.52 -6.67
N ALA A 240 6.56 -20.10 -5.43
CA ALA A 240 7.60 -20.66 -4.56
C ALA A 240 7.51 -22.19 -4.35
N ASP A 241 6.32 -22.78 -4.34
CA ASP A 241 6.12 -24.23 -4.21
C ASP A 241 5.94 -24.97 -5.54
N GLN A 242 6.34 -24.35 -6.67
CA GLN A 242 6.37 -24.97 -8.00
C GLN A 242 7.78 -24.98 -8.59
N GLY A 243 8.11 -26.04 -9.35
CA GLY A 243 9.45 -26.21 -9.93
C GLY A 243 9.72 -25.41 -11.21
N SER A 244 8.69 -24.82 -11.81
CA SER A 244 8.79 -24.10 -13.08
C SER A 244 7.85 -22.89 -13.11
N PRO A 245 8.18 -21.81 -13.84
CA PRO A 245 7.27 -20.69 -14.04
C PRO A 245 5.97 -21.12 -14.71
N LEU A 246 4.85 -20.52 -14.29
CA LEU A 246 3.55 -20.71 -14.90
C LEU A 246 3.22 -19.50 -15.80
N PRO A 247 2.89 -19.66 -17.08
CA PRO A 247 2.40 -18.54 -17.90
C PRO A 247 1.15 -17.90 -17.28
N TYR A 248 0.99 -16.59 -17.41
CA TYR A 248 -0.24 -15.92 -16.98
C TYR A 248 -1.44 -16.40 -17.81
N ASP A 249 -2.54 -16.79 -17.15
CA ASP A 249 -3.82 -17.15 -17.80
C ASP A 249 -4.90 -16.14 -17.40
N PRO A 250 -5.36 -15.26 -18.32
CA PRO A 250 -6.39 -14.27 -18.03
C PRO A 250 -7.76 -14.90 -17.71
N ASN A 251 -8.00 -16.16 -18.06
CA ASN A 251 -9.25 -16.86 -17.72
C ASN A 251 -9.21 -17.46 -16.31
N HIS A 252 -8.01 -17.72 -15.78
CA HIS A 252 -7.80 -18.27 -14.44
C HIS A 252 -6.71 -17.50 -13.68
N PRO A 253 -6.89 -16.20 -13.41
CA PRO A 253 -5.88 -15.31 -12.81
C PRO A 253 -5.76 -15.51 -11.29
N THR A 254 -5.82 -16.75 -10.82
CA THR A 254 -5.73 -17.10 -9.39
C THR A 254 -4.81 -18.28 -9.18
N VAL A 255 -4.02 -18.22 -8.11
CA VAL A 255 -3.14 -19.32 -7.72
C VAL A 255 -3.14 -19.50 -6.21
N LYS A 256 -2.70 -20.68 -5.76
CA LYS A 256 -2.52 -20.97 -4.34
C LYS A 256 -1.10 -21.43 -4.07
N SER A 257 -0.48 -20.89 -3.03
CA SER A 257 0.88 -21.24 -2.62
C SER A 257 1.03 -21.20 -1.10
N VAL A 258 1.97 -21.99 -0.58
CA VAL A 258 2.45 -21.85 0.81
C VAL A 258 3.57 -20.83 0.94
N GLY A 259 4.06 -20.26 -0.17
CA GLY A 259 5.14 -19.27 -0.15
C GLY A 259 4.80 -18.07 -1.02
N SER A 260 5.82 -17.35 -1.43
CA SER A 260 5.65 -16.17 -2.29
C SER A 260 5.13 -16.55 -3.68
N VAL A 261 4.24 -15.72 -4.22
CA VAL A 261 3.87 -15.73 -5.63
C VAL A 261 4.40 -14.43 -6.22
N VAL A 262 5.34 -14.55 -7.16
CA VAL A 262 5.97 -13.39 -7.79
C VAL A 262 5.51 -13.30 -9.23
N PHE A 263 4.86 -12.19 -9.58
CA PHE A 263 4.51 -11.86 -10.94
C PHE A 263 5.74 -11.28 -11.66
N HIS A 264 6.05 -11.83 -12.83
CA HIS A 264 7.17 -11.43 -13.66
C HIS A 264 6.68 -11.05 -15.06
N ARG A 265 7.19 -9.93 -15.57
CA ARG A 265 7.23 -9.57 -16.99
C ARG A 265 8.56 -8.83 -17.24
N PRO A 266 9.01 -8.65 -18.50
CA PRO A 266 10.23 -7.91 -18.75
C PRO A 266 10.26 -6.56 -18.02
N GLY A 267 11.24 -6.41 -17.12
CA GLY A 267 11.49 -5.19 -16.35
C GLY A 267 10.77 -5.13 -15.00
N LEU A 268 9.94 -6.11 -14.65
CA LEU A 268 9.18 -6.10 -13.39
C LEU A 268 9.23 -7.46 -12.67
N LEU A 269 9.51 -7.40 -11.37
CA LEU A 269 9.42 -8.53 -10.46
C LEU A 269 8.59 -8.13 -9.24
N LEU A 270 7.29 -8.44 -9.26
CA LEU A 270 6.31 -7.95 -8.30
C LEU A 270 5.82 -9.09 -7.40
N ASN A 271 6.07 -9.00 -6.10
CA ASN A 271 5.48 -9.94 -5.14
C ASN A 271 3.97 -9.68 -5.01
N ILE A 272 3.14 -10.71 -5.16
CA ILE A 272 1.68 -10.62 -5.09
C ILE A 272 1.22 -10.73 -3.64
N ILE A 273 0.30 -9.85 -3.24
CA ILE A 273 -0.27 -9.83 -1.89
C ILE A 273 -1.24 -11.02 -1.75
N PRO A 274 -1.05 -11.93 -0.77
CA PRO A 274 -2.05 -12.95 -0.50
C PRO A 274 -3.33 -12.34 0.09
N GLU A 275 -4.48 -12.97 -0.17
CA GLU A 275 -5.80 -12.50 0.29
C GLU A 275 -5.85 -12.23 1.80
N GLU A 276 -5.19 -13.06 2.62
CA GLU A 276 -5.14 -12.91 4.08
C GLU A 276 -4.42 -11.63 4.54
N ASP A 277 -3.63 -11.04 3.66
CA ASP A 277 -2.86 -9.82 3.93
C ASP A 277 -3.50 -8.57 3.32
N PHE A 278 -4.71 -8.68 2.77
CA PHE A 278 -5.52 -7.55 2.37
C PHE A 278 -5.83 -6.65 3.57
N SER A 279 -6.07 -5.37 3.30
CA SER A 279 -6.17 -4.34 4.34
C SER A 279 -7.15 -3.23 3.99
N THR A 280 -7.52 -2.42 4.98
CA THR A 280 -8.49 -1.33 4.80
C THR A 280 -7.84 -0.01 4.42
N GLY A 281 -6.53 0.14 4.59
CA GLY A 281 -5.82 1.40 4.37
C GLY A 281 -4.38 1.20 3.93
N PHE A 282 -4.00 1.93 2.88
CA PHE A 282 -2.68 1.92 2.25
C PHE A 282 -2.19 3.35 2.00
N LEU A 283 -0.88 3.54 2.02
CA LEU A 283 -0.22 4.81 1.69
C LEU A 283 0.75 4.61 0.55
N ILE A 284 0.73 5.47 -0.46
CA ILE A 284 1.76 5.51 -1.49
C ILE A 284 2.33 6.91 -1.55
N ASN A 285 3.62 7.01 -1.26
CA ASN A 285 4.37 8.24 -1.46
C ASN A 285 4.91 8.26 -2.89
N ASN A 286 4.55 9.32 -3.61
CA ASN A 286 5.02 9.55 -4.97
C ASN A 286 6.17 10.56 -4.90
N ASP A 287 7.40 10.09 -5.12
CA ASP A 287 8.58 10.93 -5.01
C ASP A 287 8.72 11.83 -6.25
N PRO A 288 8.51 13.16 -6.12
CA PRO A 288 8.55 14.08 -7.25
C PRO A 288 9.96 14.24 -7.83
N SER A 289 11.02 13.85 -7.11
CA SER A 289 12.40 13.87 -7.64
C SER A 289 12.65 12.83 -8.74
N LEU A 290 11.66 11.99 -9.03
CA LEU A 290 11.70 10.97 -10.05
C LEU A 290 11.00 11.39 -11.36
N GLU A 291 11.00 12.67 -11.75
CA GLU A 291 10.31 13.14 -12.96
C GLU A 291 10.73 12.47 -14.30
N PRO A 292 9.82 12.33 -15.29
CA PRO A 292 8.36 12.20 -15.16
C PRO A 292 8.02 10.71 -15.16
N LEU A 293 7.97 10.11 -13.97
CA LEU A 293 7.47 8.77 -13.78
C LEU A 293 5.94 8.73 -13.94
N SER A 294 5.44 7.90 -14.86
CA SER A 294 4.03 7.52 -14.91
C SER A 294 3.74 6.53 -13.79
N ALA A 295 3.72 6.99 -12.54
CA ALA A 295 3.41 6.18 -11.37
C ALA A 295 1.89 6.06 -11.18
N TYR A 296 1.43 4.86 -10.85
CA TYR A 296 0.02 4.54 -10.65
C TYR A 296 -0.14 3.49 -9.55
N ALA A 297 -1.33 3.45 -8.97
CA ALA A 297 -1.76 2.37 -8.11
C ALA A 297 -2.58 1.35 -8.92
N VAL A 298 -2.51 0.09 -8.53
CA VAL A 298 -3.51 -0.93 -8.90
C VAL A 298 -4.23 -1.34 -7.62
N VAL A 299 -5.53 -1.09 -7.56
CA VAL A 299 -6.37 -1.40 -6.41
C VAL A 299 -7.19 -2.65 -6.72
N VAL A 300 -7.28 -3.58 -5.77
CA VAL A 300 -8.07 -4.82 -5.84
C VAL A 300 -9.05 -4.84 -4.68
N VAL A 301 -10.33 -5.08 -4.96
CA VAL A 301 -11.41 -5.07 -3.96
C VAL A 301 -12.55 -6.00 -4.38
N ASP A 302 -13.37 -6.44 -3.41
CA ASP A 302 -14.60 -7.18 -3.70
C ASP A 302 -15.54 -6.34 -4.61
N LYS A 303 -16.11 -6.98 -5.64
CA LYS A 303 -16.98 -6.37 -6.64
C LYS A 303 -18.15 -5.59 -6.03
N ASN A 304 -18.71 -6.08 -4.91
CA ASN A 304 -19.83 -5.45 -4.23
C ASN A 304 -19.42 -4.27 -3.33
N GLN A 305 -18.12 -3.98 -3.24
CA GLN A 305 -17.54 -2.97 -2.34
C GLN A 305 -16.76 -1.89 -3.12
N ARG A 306 -16.68 -2.00 -4.45
CA ARG A 306 -15.89 -1.10 -5.30
C ARG A 306 -16.28 0.39 -5.22
N ASP A 307 -17.57 0.68 -4.98
CA ASP A 307 -18.09 2.06 -4.99
C ASP A 307 -17.68 2.86 -3.73
N LEU A 308 -17.14 2.20 -2.71
CA LEU A 308 -16.69 2.82 -1.45
C LEU A 308 -15.16 2.82 -1.29
N VAL A 309 -14.43 2.49 -2.35
CA VAL A 309 -12.97 2.66 -2.36
C VAL A 309 -12.65 4.14 -2.51
N HIS A 310 -11.83 4.65 -1.60
CA HIS A 310 -11.42 6.05 -1.59
C HIS A 310 -9.95 6.19 -1.97
N HIS A 311 -9.64 7.29 -2.67
CA HIS A 311 -8.31 7.85 -2.85
C HIS A 311 -8.33 9.26 -2.25
N GLY A 312 -7.67 9.43 -1.11
CA GLY A 312 -7.81 10.63 -0.28
C GLY A 312 -9.24 10.77 0.24
N SER A 313 -9.86 11.93 0.02
CA SER A 313 -11.25 12.21 0.39
C SER A 313 -12.28 11.80 -0.66
N GLU A 314 -11.83 11.45 -1.87
CA GLU A 314 -12.73 11.17 -3.00
C GLU A 314 -12.92 9.67 -3.18
N THR A 315 -14.13 9.26 -3.54
CA THR A 315 -14.41 7.88 -3.97
C THR A 315 -13.91 7.65 -5.39
N LEU A 316 -13.42 6.44 -5.68
CA LEU A 316 -13.06 6.00 -7.02
C LEU A 316 -14.32 5.71 -7.85
N SER A 317 -15.00 6.77 -8.28
CA SER A 317 -16.18 6.72 -9.14
C SER A 317 -15.85 6.15 -10.53
N GLY A 318 -16.81 5.45 -11.15
CA GLY A 318 -16.70 5.00 -12.56
C GLY A 318 -16.94 3.50 -12.79
N SER A 319 -17.24 3.14 -14.04
CA SER A 319 -17.49 1.76 -14.47
C SER A 319 -16.27 1.04 -15.03
N ASP A 320 -15.10 1.66 -14.97
CA ASP A 320 -13.80 1.25 -15.52
C ASP A 320 -13.03 0.23 -14.65
N TRP A 321 -13.76 -0.54 -13.85
CA TRP A 321 -13.21 -1.66 -13.07
C TRP A 321 -13.07 -2.90 -13.94
N ASN A 322 -11.92 -3.56 -13.89
CA ASN A 322 -11.64 -4.80 -14.60
C ASN A 322 -11.99 -6.00 -13.71
N ASP A 323 -12.69 -6.99 -14.28
CA ASP A 323 -13.00 -8.24 -13.56
C ASP A 323 -11.75 -9.10 -13.42
N ILE A 324 -11.49 -9.58 -12.20
CA ILE A 324 -10.55 -10.68 -11.99
C ILE A 324 -11.35 -11.97 -12.19
N ASN A 325 -11.28 -12.51 -13.41
CA ASN A 325 -12.06 -13.67 -13.85
C ASN A 325 -12.05 -14.80 -12.83
N THR A 326 -13.18 -15.51 -12.70
CA THR A 326 -13.41 -16.62 -11.76
C THR A 326 -13.42 -16.24 -10.26
N THR A 327 -13.36 -14.95 -9.92
CA THR A 327 -13.42 -14.46 -8.54
C THR A 327 -14.54 -13.45 -8.32
N ASN A 328 -14.77 -13.05 -7.05
CA ASN A 328 -15.63 -11.91 -6.71
C ASN A 328 -14.85 -10.58 -6.61
N TYR A 329 -13.61 -10.54 -7.08
CA TYR A 329 -12.76 -9.34 -7.01
C TYR A 329 -12.71 -8.61 -8.35
N VAL A 330 -12.54 -7.30 -8.26
CA VAL A 330 -12.28 -6.40 -9.38
C VAL A 330 -11.00 -5.61 -9.11
N SER A 331 -10.37 -5.12 -10.17
CA SER A 331 -9.22 -4.23 -10.07
C SER A 331 -9.37 -2.97 -10.91
N LYS A 332 -8.66 -1.92 -10.50
CA LYS A 332 -8.64 -0.63 -11.21
C LYS A 332 -7.27 0.03 -11.09
N THR A 333 -6.79 0.55 -12.20
CA THR A 333 -5.61 1.42 -12.26
C THR A 333 -6.00 2.84 -11.89
N VAL A 334 -5.26 3.43 -10.94
CA VAL A 334 -5.50 4.80 -10.44
C VAL A 334 -4.21 5.62 -10.57
N PRO A 335 -4.20 6.72 -11.32
CA PRO A 335 -3.05 7.62 -11.39
C PRO A 335 -2.70 8.18 -10.00
N LEU A 336 -1.41 8.27 -9.68
CA LEU A 336 -0.98 8.93 -8.44
C LEU A 336 -0.95 10.45 -8.61
N ILE A 337 -1.38 11.17 -7.58
CA ILE A 337 -1.20 12.62 -7.44
C ILE A 337 0.15 12.94 -6.76
N GLU A 338 0.56 14.21 -6.79
CA GLU A 338 1.81 14.66 -6.15
C GLU A 338 1.80 14.46 -4.63
N ASN A 339 2.97 14.08 -4.08
CA ASN A 339 3.30 13.89 -2.67
C ASN A 339 2.73 12.61 -2.04
N GLU A 340 1.42 12.52 -1.78
CA GLU A 340 0.87 11.45 -0.93
C GLU A 340 -0.49 10.92 -1.41
N ASN A 341 -0.60 9.60 -1.49
CA ASN A 341 -1.76 8.90 -2.04
C ASN A 341 -2.26 7.87 -1.02
N VAL A 342 -3.33 8.20 -0.31
CA VAL A 342 -3.97 7.30 0.65
C VAL A 342 -5.11 6.56 0.00
N PHE A 343 -5.06 5.23 -0.02
CA PHE A 343 -6.14 4.39 -0.51
C PHE A 343 -6.81 3.70 0.67
N TRP A 344 -8.12 3.83 0.81
CA TRP A 344 -8.81 3.22 1.93
C TRP A 344 -10.24 2.81 1.61
N HIS A 345 -10.78 1.92 2.45
CA HIS A 345 -12.14 1.46 2.33
C HIS A 345 -12.75 1.23 3.74
N PRO A 346 -14.01 1.63 3.99
CA PRO A 346 -14.60 1.62 5.33
C PRO A 346 -14.99 0.23 5.87
N LYS A 347 -15.15 -0.78 5.01
CA LYS A 347 -15.71 -2.09 5.41
C LYS A 347 -14.96 -3.31 4.88
N ALA A 348 -14.64 -3.32 3.60
CA ALA A 348 -13.89 -4.34 2.90
C ALA A 348 -12.37 -4.16 3.01
N MET A 349 -11.67 -5.30 2.92
CA MET A 349 -10.23 -5.35 2.75
C MET A 349 -9.89 -5.31 1.26
N MET A 350 -8.75 -4.71 0.95
CA MET A 350 -8.25 -4.48 -0.40
C MET A 350 -6.78 -4.89 -0.51
N ALA A 351 -6.29 -5.05 -1.73
CA ALA A 351 -4.87 -4.99 -2.03
C ALA A 351 -4.58 -3.74 -2.87
N VAL A 352 -3.46 -3.09 -2.60
CA VAL A 352 -3.00 -1.94 -3.38
C VAL A 352 -1.54 -2.17 -3.75
N TYR A 353 -1.21 -1.94 -5.01
CA TYR A 353 0.15 -2.05 -5.56
C TYR A 353 0.60 -0.69 -6.06
N HIS A 354 1.84 -0.31 -5.80
CA HIS A 354 2.48 0.85 -6.42
C HIS A 354 3.30 0.38 -7.62
N MET A 355 3.06 0.95 -8.79
CA MET A 355 3.77 0.64 -10.03
C MET A 355 4.14 1.92 -10.77
N GLY A 356 5.13 1.84 -11.65
CA GLY A 356 5.45 2.91 -12.60
C GLY A 356 6.59 2.54 -13.55
N SER A 357 7.02 3.49 -14.38
CA SER A 357 8.07 3.27 -15.38
C SER A 357 9.00 4.46 -15.62
N ILE A 358 10.33 4.23 -15.61
CA ILE A 358 11.35 5.18 -16.11
C ILE A 358 11.73 4.73 -17.52
N GLY A 359 11.34 5.49 -18.54
CA GLY A 359 11.61 5.10 -19.93
C GLY A 359 10.91 3.77 -20.25
N THR A 360 11.70 2.71 -20.51
CA THR A 360 11.20 1.35 -20.75
C THR A 360 11.28 0.44 -19.52
N MET A 361 11.89 0.90 -18.43
CA MET A 361 12.10 0.09 -17.21
C MET A 361 10.92 0.26 -16.25
N MET A 362 10.29 -0.85 -15.87
CA MET A 362 9.21 -0.87 -14.89
C MET A 362 9.77 -1.01 -13.47
N TYR A 363 9.01 -0.55 -12.49
CA TYR A 363 9.24 -0.87 -11.08
C TYR A 363 7.88 -1.02 -10.39
N GLY A 364 7.88 -1.71 -9.26
CA GLY A 364 6.70 -1.77 -8.43
C GLY A 364 6.88 -2.62 -7.20
N ASN A 365 6.01 -2.39 -6.22
CA ASN A 365 5.92 -3.18 -5.01
C ASN A 365 4.50 -3.10 -4.43
N PRO A 366 4.09 -4.04 -3.56
CA PRO A 366 2.93 -3.87 -2.70
C PRO A 366 2.96 -2.54 -1.97
N ALA A 367 1.82 -1.84 -1.91
CA ALA A 367 1.70 -0.62 -1.13
C ALA A 367 1.77 -0.94 0.37
N PRO A 368 2.40 -0.09 1.19
CA PRO A 368 2.43 -0.29 2.63
C PRO A 368 1.06 -0.13 3.25
N ILE A 369 0.74 -1.05 4.17
CA ILE A 369 -0.46 -1.02 4.99
C ILE A 369 -0.28 0.00 6.12
N ILE A 370 -1.25 0.91 6.26
CA ILE A 370 -1.36 1.85 7.38
C ILE A 370 -2.49 1.46 8.34
N SER A 371 -3.52 0.76 7.87
CA SER A 371 -4.65 0.28 8.68
C SER A 371 -5.11 -1.11 8.27
N LYS A 372 -5.31 -1.99 9.27
CA LYS A 372 -6.08 -3.24 9.14
C LYS A 372 -7.48 -3.13 9.76
N ASP A 373 -7.80 -2.00 10.38
CA ASP A 373 -9.04 -1.80 11.12
C ASP A 373 -10.12 -1.23 10.19
N THR A 374 -11.27 -1.89 10.13
CA THR A 374 -12.47 -1.44 9.43
C THR A 374 -13.18 -0.30 10.16
N SER A 375 -12.82 -0.02 11.42
CA SER A 375 -13.43 1.05 12.21
C SER A 375 -12.76 2.42 11.99
N LEU A 376 -12.46 2.83 10.74
CA LEU A 376 -11.98 4.18 10.38
C LEU A 376 -10.77 4.71 11.20
N GLY A 377 -10.14 3.89 12.05
CA GLY A 377 -9.22 4.37 13.10
C GLY A 377 -7.75 4.29 12.75
N GLY A 378 -7.38 3.58 11.67
CA GLY A 378 -5.96 3.35 11.33
C GLY A 378 -5.40 4.14 10.16
N SER A 379 -6.22 4.76 9.30
CA SER A 379 -5.75 5.55 8.15
C SER A 379 -5.68 7.05 8.44
N VAL A 380 -5.93 7.43 9.69
CA VAL A 380 -6.34 8.77 10.06
C VAL A 380 -5.37 9.37 11.08
N LEU A 381 -4.80 10.54 10.79
CA LEU A 381 -4.08 11.40 11.74
C LEU A 381 -4.95 11.66 12.98
N THR A 382 -6.20 12.06 12.77
CA THR A 382 -7.24 12.26 13.81
C THR A 382 -8.59 11.69 13.37
N PRO A 383 -9.19 10.73 14.09
CA PRO A 383 -10.42 10.04 13.67
C PRO A 383 -11.56 11.03 13.39
N GLU A 384 -12.52 10.60 12.57
CA GLU A 384 -13.80 11.31 12.45
C GLU A 384 -14.38 11.53 13.86
N VAL A 385 -14.86 12.74 14.12
CA VAL A 385 -15.55 13.03 15.38
C VAL A 385 -17.00 13.30 15.05
N VAL A 386 -17.89 12.46 15.57
CA VAL A 386 -19.34 12.60 15.45
C VAL A 386 -19.90 12.82 16.84
N ASN A 387 -20.60 13.92 17.06
CA ASN A 387 -21.19 14.26 18.34
C ASN A 387 -22.61 14.80 18.17
N MET A 388 -23.60 14.16 18.81
CA MET A 388 -24.96 14.69 18.89
C MET A 388 -25.08 15.54 20.16
N GLY A 389 -25.66 16.73 20.03
CA GLY A 389 -26.01 17.54 21.19
C GLY A 389 -27.05 16.83 22.08
N ASP A 390 -27.02 17.16 23.36
CA ASP A 390 -27.95 16.66 24.38
C ASP A 390 -29.12 17.62 24.64
N VAL A 391 -29.03 18.85 24.14
CA VAL A 391 -30.05 19.90 24.27
C VAL A 391 -30.59 20.30 22.90
N ALA A 392 -31.91 20.37 22.78
CA ALA A 392 -32.57 20.88 21.58
C ALA A 392 -32.46 22.41 21.50
N MET A 393 -32.07 22.91 20.33
CA MET A 393 -31.81 24.33 20.08
C MET A 393 -32.19 24.71 18.64
N GLY A 394 -32.15 25.99 18.31
CA GLY A 394 -32.32 26.45 16.93
C GLY A 394 -31.10 26.11 16.06
N TRP A 395 -31.27 26.22 14.74
CA TRP A 395 -30.22 25.88 13.78
C TRP A 395 -29.00 26.80 13.90
N ARG A 396 -29.21 28.09 14.20
CA ARG A 396 -28.09 29.03 14.37
C ARG A 396 -27.28 28.72 15.63
N GLU A 397 -27.96 28.42 16.72
CA GLU A 397 -27.36 28.03 18.00
C GLU A 397 -26.58 26.72 17.84
N SER A 398 -27.11 25.79 17.05
CA SER A 398 -26.47 24.52 16.69
C SER A 398 -25.08 24.70 16.06
N ILE A 399 -24.93 25.71 15.18
CA ILE A 399 -23.62 26.04 14.60
C ILE A 399 -22.63 26.46 15.67
N GLN A 400 -23.05 27.34 16.58
CA GLN A 400 -22.16 27.82 17.63
C GLN A 400 -21.79 26.70 18.60
N PHE A 401 -22.77 25.86 18.97
CA PHE A 401 -22.54 24.69 19.82
C PHE A 401 -21.46 23.76 19.26
N CYS A 402 -21.53 23.41 17.96
CA CYS A 402 -20.50 22.57 17.36
C CYS A 402 -19.12 23.25 17.34
N LYS A 403 -19.08 24.57 17.06
CA LYS A 403 -17.83 25.33 17.06
C LYS A 403 -17.17 25.41 18.43
N ASP A 404 -17.95 25.53 19.50
CA ASP A 404 -17.44 25.55 20.88
C ASP A 404 -16.79 24.20 21.27
N LEU A 405 -17.16 23.11 20.59
CA LEU A 405 -16.53 21.78 20.70
C LEU A 405 -15.33 21.60 19.75
N GLY A 406 -14.99 22.59 18.94
CA GLY A 406 -13.96 22.48 17.90
C GLY A 406 -14.38 21.60 16.70
N LEU A 407 -15.68 21.44 16.49
CA LEU A 407 -16.34 20.70 15.41
C LEU A 407 -17.15 21.67 14.52
N ASP A 408 -17.71 21.17 13.43
CA ASP A 408 -18.66 21.90 12.58
C ASP A 408 -20.04 21.25 12.62
N LEU A 409 -21.09 21.99 12.24
CA LEU A 409 -22.41 21.39 12.04
C LEU A 409 -22.37 20.53 10.77
N ALA A 410 -22.71 19.25 10.88
CA ALA A 410 -22.45 18.26 9.84
C ALA A 410 -23.04 18.66 8.48
N SER A 411 -22.20 18.81 7.46
CA SER A 411 -22.60 19.27 6.12
C SER A 411 -22.00 18.44 4.98
N MET A 412 -21.77 17.14 5.25
CA MET A 412 -21.34 16.14 4.26
C MET A 412 -22.44 15.81 3.25
N ASP A 413 -22.10 15.11 2.17
CA ASP A 413 -23.03 14.77 1.10
C ASP A 413 -24.08 13.72 1.54
N GLY A 414 -25.17 13.63 0.78
CA GLY A 414 -26.32 12.78 1.10
C GLY A 414 -25.97 11.31 1.34
N THR A 415 -25.07 10.76 0.52
CA THR A 415 -24.62 9.36 0.64
C THR A 415 -23.91 9.10 1.96
N ASP A 416 -23.02 10.00 2.37
CA ASP A 416 -22.22 9.87 3.60
C ASP A 416 -23.11 10.00 4.84
N MET A 417 -24.03 10.98 4.83
CA MET A 417 -25.00 11.14 5.92
C MET A 417 -25.89 9.91 6.08
N ARG A 418 -26.40 9.35 4.97
CA ARG A 418 -27.23 8.14 5.00
C ARG A 418 -26.45 6.94 5.55
N PHE A 419 -25.15 6.85 5.28
CA PHE A 419 -24.29 5.82 5.84
C PHE A 419 -24.04 6.01 7.33
N LEU A 420 -23.92 7.25 7.80
CA LEU A 420 -23.73 7.60 9.20
C LEU A 420 -25.01 7.42 10.04
N ALA A 421 -26.19 7.65 9.46
CA ALA A 421 -27.46 7.70 10.18
C ALA A 421 -27.83 6.43 10.99
N PRO A 422 -27.59 5.18 10.53
CA PRO A 422 -27.81 3.99 11.34
C PRO A 422 -27.01 3.98 12.65
N LYS A 423 -25.77 4.50 12.63
CA LYS A 423 -24.91 4.63 13.82
C LYS A 423 -25.49 5.66 14.80
N LEU A 424 -25.97 6.79 14.30
CA LEU A 424 -26.64 7.82 15.10
C LEU A 424 -27.92 7.30 15.77
N HIS A 425 -28.77 6.62 14.99
CA HIS A 425 -29.99 5.98 15.50
C HIS A 425 -29.68 4.97 16.62
N ALA A 426 -28.62 4.16 16.45
CA ALA A 426 -28.21 3.20 17.46
C ALA A 426 -27.69 3.87 18.74
N MET A 427 -27.02 5.03 18.64
CA MET A 427 -26.54 5.80 19.80
C MET A 427 -27.68 6.40 20.63
N ASN A 428 -28.76 6.86 19.99
CA ASN A 428 -29.93 7.36 20.68
C ASN A 428 -31.23 7.07 19.94
N LYS A 429 -31.84 5.91 20.22
CA LYS A 429 -33.09 5.45 19.58
C LYS A 429 -34.30 6.35 19.85
N SER A 430 -34.25 7.17 20.91
CA SER A 430 -35.34 8.09 21.25
C SER A 430 -35.32 9.36 20.41
N LEU A 431 -34.18 9.67 19.80
CA LEU A 431 -33.99 10.85 18.99
C LEU A 431 -34.50 10.60 17.56
N LYS A 432 -35.37 11.49 17.09
CA LYS A 432 -36.06 11.34 15.79
C LYS A 432 -35.44 12.14 14.66
N GLN A 433 -34.79 13.25 14.97
CA GLN A 433 -34.23 14.16 13.97
C GLN A 433 -33.07 14.98 14.54
N VAL A 434 -32.18 15.42 13.66
CA VAL A 434 -31.00 16.22 14.00
C VAL A 434 -30.83 17.37 13.03
N TRP A 435 -30.30 18.49 13.52
CA TRP A 435 -29.88 19.60 12.67
C TRP A 435 -28.63 19.24 11.88
N ILE A 436 -28.65 19.56 10.58
CA ILE A 436 -27.51 19.43 9.67
C ILE A 436 -27.17 20.79 9.04
N GLY A 437 -25.94 20.93 8.55
CA GLY A 437 -25.33 22.17 8.07
C GLY A 437 -25.72 22.58 6.66
N PHE A 438 -27.00 22.46 6.31
CA PHE A 438 -27.57 22.92 5.05
C PHE A 438 -28.63 23.99 5.30
N ARG A 439 -28.62 25.04 4.46
CA ARG A 439 -29.54 26.16 4.54
C ARG A 439 -29.97 26.62 3.16
N ARG A 440 -31.23 27.05 3.04
CA ARG A 440 -31.78 27.68 1.85
C ARG A 440 -31.42 29.17 1.80
N SER A 441 -31.07 29.66 0.63
CA SER A 441 -30.85 31.07 0.36
C SER A 441 -32.20 31.80 0.31
N SER A 442 -32.38 32.79 1.19
CA SER A 442 -33.62 33.59 1.20
C SER A 442 -33.75 34.51 -0.02
N LEU A 443 -32.70 34.64 -0.85
CA LEU A 443 -32.73 35.44 -2.08
C LEU A 443 -33.02 34.59 -3.32
N THR A 444 -32.40 33.40 -3.43
CA THR A 444 -32.45 32.57 -4.63
C THR A 444 -33.30 31.32 -4.48
N GLY A 445 -33.66 30.93 -3.25
CA GLY A 445 -34.32 29.67 -2.95
C GLY A 445 -33.40 28.44 -3.05
N GLU A 446 -32.14 28.62 -3.42
CA GLU A 446 -31.18 27.52 -3.58
C GLU A 446 -30.58 27.09 -2.24
N TRP A 447 -30.31 25.79 -2.12
CA TRP A 447 -29.64 25.21 -0.95
C TRP A 447 -28.13 25.40 -1.03
N TYR A 448 -27.52 25.72 0.11
CA TYR A 448 -26.07 25.75 0.28
C TYR A 448 -25.68 25.03 1.57
N ARG A 449 -24.45 24.49 1.57
CA ARG A 449 -23.84 23.87 2.74
C ARG A 449 -22.89 24.82 3.46
N LEU A 450 -22.78 24.67 4.78
CA LEU A 450 -21.94 25.51 5.63
C LEU A 450 -20.43 25.36 5.34
N SER A 451 -19.98 24.21 4.85
CA SER A 451 -18.60 23.98 4.42
C SER A 451 -18.18 24.82 3.20
N LYS A 452 -19.14 25.48 2.51
CA LYS A 452 -18.94 26.31 1.30
C LYS A 452 -18.38 25.57 0.08
N THR A 453 -18.40 24.25 0.14
CA THR A 453 -17.94 23.37 -0.92
C THR A 453 -19.14 22.95 -1.78
N LYS A 454 -18.98 22.55 -3.05
CA LYS A 454 -20.12 22.31 -3.97
C LYS A 454 -21.01 21.17 -3.45
N ILE A 455 -22.34 21.31 -3.49
CA ILE A 455 -23.26 20.21 -3.15
C ILE A 455 -23.20 19.19 -4.30
N GLU A 456 -22.78 17.95 -4.03
CA GLU A 456 -22.73 16.90 -5.05
C GLU A 456 -23.99 16.05 -5.05
N ASN A 457 -24.44 15.65 -3.85
CA ASN A 457 -25.66 14.86 -3.67
C ASN A 457 -26.42 15.25 -2.41
N THR A 458 -27.75 15.24 -2.50
CA THR A 458 -28.68 15.48 -1.38
C THR A 458 -29.55 14.25 -1.15
N HIS A 459 -29.95 14.00 0.09
CA HIS A 459 -30.82 12.86 0.44
C HIS A 459 -32.16 13.34 1.03
N TRP A 460 -32.88 14.14 0.24
CA TRP A 460 -34.21 14.64 0.65
C TRP A 460 -35.22 13.50 0.81
N GLY A 461 -36.07 13.63 1.84
CA GLY A 461 -37.18 12.73 2.07
C GLY A 461 -38.28 12.86 1.01
N GLU A 462 -39.26 11.97 1.08
CA GLU A 462 -40.40 12.02 0.18
C GLU A 462 -41.18 13.33 0.36
N GLY A 463 -41.31 14.10 -0.73
CA GLY A 463 -41.99 15.41 -0.73
C GLY A 463 -41.11 16.59 -0.31
N GLU A 464 -39.82 16.35 -0.04
CA GLU A 464 -38.86 17.35 0.42
C GLU A 464 -37.83 17.69 -0.68
N PRO A 465 -37.22 18.89 -0.67
CA PRO A 465 -37.55 19.99 0.21
C PRO A 465 -38.84 20.68 -0.28
N GLY A 466 -39.61 21.23 0.65
CA GLY A 466 -40.83 21.98 0.37
C GLY A 466 -40.62 23.33 -0.32
N GLU A 467 -41.65 24.17 -0.29
CA GLU A 467 -41.56 25.54 -0.81
C GLU A 467 -40.69 26.43 0.10
N PRO A 468 -40.05 27.51 -0.41
CA PRO A 468 -39.16 28.35 0.40
C PRO A 468 -39.80 28.94 1.67
N GLU A 469 -41.12 29.06 1.70
CA GLU A 469 -41.88 29.59 2.84
C GLU A 469 -42.05 28.56 3.97
N GLU A 470 -41.85 27.26 3.67
CA GLU A 470 -42.08 26.14 4.60
C GLU A 470 -40.85 25.88 5.48
N GLY A 471 -39.64 25.99 4.91
CA GLY A 471 -38.41 25.77 5.64
C GLY A 471 -37.19 26.43 5.02
N GLN A 472 -36.24 26.81 5.88
CA GLN A 472 -34.99 27.44 5.45
C GLN A 472 -33.76 26.67 5.95
N CYS A 473 -33.91 25.73 6.88
CA CYS A 473 -32.81 24.96 7.46
C CYS A 473 -33.12 23.46 7.36
N ALA A 474 -32.11 22.64 7.08
CA ALA A 474 -32.35 21.21 6.88
C ALA A 474 -32.18 20.40 8.17
N MET A 475 -33.07 19.44 8.38
CA MET A 475 -32.93 18.37 9.37
C MET A 475 -32.76 17.03 8.68
N MET A 476 -32.07 16.11 9.33
CA MET A 476 -32.02 14.70 8.93
C MET A 476 -32.87 13.86 9.86
N SER A 477 -33.74 13.01 9.30
CA SER A 477 -34.46 11.98 10.06
C SER A 477 -33.50 10.90 10.56
N LEU A 478 -33.66 10.50 11.82
CA LEU A 478 -33.02 9.29 12.38
C LEU A 478 -33.97 8.08 12.39
N ASP A 479 -35.12 8.18 11.73
CA ASP A 479 -36.09 7.10 11.63
C ASP A 479 -35.77 6.18 10.43
N PRO A 480 -35.47 4.89 10.65
CA PRO A 480 -35.20 3.94 9.57
C PRO A 480 -36.35 3.81 8.58
N ASP A 481 -37.60 3.99 9.04
CA ASP A 481 -38.80 3.88 8.18
C ASP A 481 -38.88 5.04 7.18
N LYS A 482 -38.13 6.12 7.40
CA LYS A 482 -38.01 7.28 6.49
C LYS A 482 -36.72 7.26 5.66
N ASP A 483 -36.01 6.14 5.62
CA ASP A 483 -34.69 5.99 4.97
C ASP A 483 -33.69 7.10 5.33
N PHE A 484 -33.80 7.65 6.55
CA PHE A 484 -32.99 8.78 7.02
C PHE A 484 -33.04 10.04 6.14
N GLY A 485 -34.15 10.25 5.43
CA GLY A 485 -34.37 11.39 4.54
C GLY A 485 -34.29 12.75 5.26
N TRP A 486 -33.89 13.76 4.51
CA TRP A 486 -33.81 15.15 4.97
C TRP A 486 -35.14 15.88 4.76
N SER A 487 -35.44 16.85 5.62
CA SER A 487 -36.58 17.75 5.46
C SER A 487 -36.17 19.19 5.69
N ASP A 488 -36.89 20.14 5.11
CA ASP A 488 -36.71 21.54 5.42
C ASP A 488 -37.63 22.02 6.54
N GLU A 489 -37.05 22.85 7.40
CA GLU A 489 -37.69 23.26 8.65
C GLU A 489 -37.42 24.73 8.95
N SER A 490 -38.29 25.29 9.80
CA SER A 490 -38.06 26.59 10.40
C SER A 490 -36.78 26.55 11.21
N CYS A 491 -35.83 27.44 10.93
CA CYS A 491 -34.54 27.48 11.62
C CYS A 491 -34.64 27.70 13.15
N CYS A 492 -35.81 28.12 13.64
CA CYS A 492 -36.09 28.33 15.06
C CYS A 492 -36.67 27.06 15.75
N THR A 493 -36.99 26.01 14.99
CA THR A 493 -37.48 24.74 15.54
C THR A 493 -36.43 24.14 16.48
N ALA A 494 -36.87 23.63 17.62
CA ALA A 494 -35.97 23.00 18.58
C ALA A 494 -35.62 21.58 18.11
N ALA A 495 -34.35 21.37 17.75
CA ALA A 495 -33.79 20.05 17.48
C ALA A 495 -32.33 19.99 17.95
N VAL A 496 -31.78 18.78 18.09
CA VAL A 496 -30.40 18.63 18.56
C VAL A 496 -29.41 18.77 17.39
N PRO A 497 -28.24 19.38 17.60
CA PRO A 497 -27.21 19.49 16.58
C PRO A 497 -26.52 18.16 16.32
N LEU A 498 -26.25 17.85 15.04
CA LEU A 498 -25.25 16.85 14.66
C LEU A 498 -23.93 17.56 14.35
N CYS A 499 -22.99 17.49 15.29
CA CYS A 499 -21.64 18.02 15.11
C CYS A 499 -20.74 16.96 14.48
N TYR A 500 -19.88 17.40 13.58
CA TYR A 500 -18.99 16.55 12.83
C TYR A 500 -17.66 17.26 12.55
N LYS A 501 -16.59 16.47 12.50
CA LYS A 501 -15.30 16.89 11.98
C LYS A 501 -14.72 15.78 11.14
N ASP A 502 -14.28 16.14 9.94
CA ASP A 502 -13.69 15.20 9.02
C ASP A 502 -12.48 14.49 9.62
N PRO A 503 -12.31 13.19 9.31
CA PRO A 503 -11.07 12.51 9.60
C PRO A 503 -9.93 13.23 8.89
N ILE A 504 -8.91 13.65 9.62
CA ILE A 504 -7.67 14.13 8.98
C ILE A 504 -6.91 12.88 8.59
N LEU A 505 -6.87 12.53 7.32
CA LEU A 505 -6.06 11.41 6.84
C LEU A 505 -4.56 11.73 7.01
N LEU A 506 -3.71 10.70 7.08
CA LEU A 506 -2.26 10.87 6.86
C LEU A 506 -2.08 11.70 5.58
N LYS A 507 -1.37 12.81 5.71
CA LYS A 507 -1.26 13.89 4.74
C LYS A 507 0.14 13.98 4.21
#